data_AF-A0AB33BEZ7-F1
#
_entry.id   AF-A0AB33BEZ7-F1
#
_cell.length_a   1.000
_cell.length_b   1.000
_cell.length_c   1.000
_cell.angle_alpha   90.00
_cell.angle_beta   90.00
_cell.angle_gamma   90.00
#
_symmetry.space_group_name_H-M   'P 1'
#
loop_
_entity.id
_entity.type
_entity.pdbx_description
1 polymer ?
#
loop_
_entity_poly.entity_id
_entity_poly.type
_entity_poly.pdbx_seq_one_letter_code
_entity_poly.pdbx_strand_id
1 'polypeptide(L)' 'MVVKTRKQGNSIMITIPSSLGIKENMEYTPEVSKDGVISFKPAHQNIYENCNPSEIQNERQKLSLNDNFHTVGKENVWD' A
#
# COMPACT_ATOMS: atom_id res chain seq x y z
N MET A 1 4.30 -13.47 20.69
CA MET A 1 4.93 -14.16 19.54
C MET A 1 6.32 -13.58 19.37
N VAL A 2 7.36 -14.42 19.23
CA VAL A 2 8.76 -13.94 19.10
C VAL A 2 9.34 -14.54 17.83
N VAL A 3 9.83 -13.68 16.93
CA VAL A 3 10.51 -14.07 15.69
C VAL A 3 11.99 -13.74 15.81
N LYS A 4 12.84 -14.54 15.15
CA LYS A 4 14.30 -14.32 15.15
C LYS A 4 14.74 -13.76 13.81
N THR A 5 15.67 -12.81 13.85
CA THR A 5 16.37 -12.31 12.68
C THR A 5 17.26 -13.39 12.08
N ARG A 6 17.45 -13.33 10.76
CA ARG A 6 18.38 -14.19 10.02
C ARG A 6 19.25 -13.35 9.10
N LYS A 7 20.50 -13.75 8.90
CA LYS A 7 21.40 -13.12 7.93
C LYS A 7 21.11 -13.67 6.54
N GLN A 8 20.91 -12.79 5.57
CA GLN A 8 20.76 -13.11 4.16
C GLN A 8 21.75 -12.26 3.37
N GLY A 9 22.87 -12.86 2.94
CA GLY A 9 23.96 -12.12 2.31
C GLY A 9 24.50 -11.00 3.22
N ASN A 10 24.38 -9.76 2.78
CA ASN A 10 24.77 -8.56 3.53
C ASN A 10 23.61 -7.91 4.31
N SER A 11 22.45 -8.56 4.37
CA SER A 11 21.22 -8.00 4.95
C SER A 11 20.69 -8.86 6.09
N ILE A 12 19.77 -8.30 6.87
CA ILE A 12 19.04 -8.99 7.93
C ILE A 12 17.59 -9.14 7.48
N MET A 13 17.05 -10.35 7.59
CA MET A 13 15.66 -10.68 7.30
C MET A 13 14.92 -11.05 8.59
N ILE A 14 13.68 -10.60 8.72
CA ILE A 14 12.74 -11.04 9.75
C ILE A 14 11.67 -11.88 9.08
N THR A 15 11.47 -13.11 9.54
CA THR A 15 10.39 -13.95 9.03
C THR A 15 9.06 -13.48 9.63
N ILE A 16 8.14 -13.10 8.75
CA ILE A 16 6.78 -12.72 9.10
C ILE A 16 5.92 -14.00 9.11
N PRO A 17 5.27 -14.36 10.22
CA PRO A 17 4.39 -15.51 10.28
C PRO A 17 3.15 -15.33 9.40
N SER A 18 2.71 -16.41 8.76
CA SER A 18 1.52 -16.42 7.89
C SER A 18 0.23 -16.00 8.60
N SER A 19 0.17 -16.13 9.93
CA SER A 19 -0.95 -15.67 10.76
C SER A 19 -1.21 -14.18 10.68
N LEU A 20 -0.24 -13.38 10.21
CA LEU A 20 -0.40 -11.93 10.01
C LEU A 20 -1.07 -11.58 8.67
N GLY A 21 -1.29 -12.55 7.78
CA GLY A 21 -2.03 -12.35 6.53
C GLY A 21 -1.33 -11.47 5.49
N ILE A 22 -0.02 -11.25 5.63
CA ILE A 22 0.77 -10.49 4.65
C ILE A 22 1.03 -11.36 3.42
N LYS A 23 0.72 -10.82 2.23
CA LYS A 23 0.90 -11.51 0.95
C LYS A 23 2.37 -11.45 0.51
N GLU A 24 2.75 -12.41 -0.33
CA GLU A 24 4.05 -12.40 -0.99
C GLU A 24 4.16 -11.22 -1.98
N ASN A 25 5.39 -10.76 -2.24
CA ASN A 25 5.72 -9.66 -3.16
C ASN A 25 5.12 -8.29 -2.79
N MET A 26 4.78 -8.06 -1.52
CA MET A 26 4.41 -6.74 -1.03
C MET A 26 5.66 -5.92 -0.68
N GLU A 27 5.68 -4.65 -1.10
CA GLU A 27 6.77 -3.72 -0.79
C GLU A 27 6.44 -2.84 0.40
N TYR A 28 7.44 -2.61 1.26
CA TYR A 28 7.31 -1.78 2.46
C TYR A 28 8.49 -0.83 2.61
N THR A 29 8.22 0.39 3.05
CA THR A 29 9.21 1.34 3.52
C THR A 29 9.47 1.11 5.02
N PRO A 30 10.70 0.74 5.43
CA PRO A 30 11.06 0.58 6.83
C PRO A 30 11.35 1.94 7.49
N GLU A 31 10.91 2.11 8.73
CA GLU A 31 11.21 3.27 9.58
C GLU A 31 11.60 2.78 10.99
N VAL A 32 12.62 3.39 11.58
CA VAL A 32 13.05 3.09 12.96
C VAL A 32 12.69 4.27 13.85
N SER A 33 11.78 4.04 14.79
CA SER A 33 11.42 5.04 15.80
C SER A 33 12.50 5.13 16.90
N LYS A 34 12.50 6.24 17.65
CA LYS A 34 13.47 6.48 18.74
C LYS A 34 13.45 5.40 19.82
N ASP A 35 12.31 4.74 20.01
CA ASP A 35 12.13 3.65 20.97
C ASP A 35 12.64 2.29 20.46
N GLY A 36 13.29 2.27 19.29
CA GLY A 36 13.82 1.05 18.66
C GLY A 36 12.76 0.21 17.94
N VAL A 37 11.52 0.71 17.84
CA VAL A 37 10.45 0.05 17.09
C VAL A 37 10.73 0.19 15.59
N ILE A 38 10.75 -0.95 14.90
CA ILE A 38 10.86 -1.00 13.43
C ILE A 38 9.44 -1.11 12.87
N SER A 39 9.03 -0.12 12.09
CA SER A 39 7.73 -0.07 11.43
C SER A 39 7.90 -0.27 9.92
N PHE A 40 7.04 -1.10 9.32
CA PHE A 40 6.98 -1.32 7.89
C PHE A 40 5.69 -0.74 7.35
N LYS A 41 5.77 0.33 6.55
CA LYS A 41 4.63 0.98 5.92
C LYS A 41 4.54 0.51 4.46
N PRO A 42 3.36 0.11 3.94
CA PRO A 42 3.23 -0.26 2.53
C PRO A 42 3.78 0.84 1.61
N ALA A 43 4.67 0.48 0.69
CA ALA A 43 5.31 1.44 -0.22
C ALA A 43 4.34 1.88 -1.34
N HIS A 44 3.53 0.94 -1.82
CA HIS A 44 2.52 1.17 -2.84
C HIS A 44 1.14 0.87 -2.24
N GLN A 45 0.39 1.92 -1.93
CA GLN A 45 -1.02 1.81 -1.54
C GLN A 45 -1.84 2.67 -2.48
N ASN A 46 -2.63 2.04 -3.36
CA ASN A 46 -3.57 2.78 -4.18
C ASN A 46 -4.69 3.29 -3.27
N ILE A 47 -4.64 4.57 -2.92
CA ILE A 47 -5.64 5.25 -2.07
C ILE A 47 -7.06 5.21 -2.66
N TYR A 48 -7.20 4.84 -3.93
CA TYR A 48 -8.47 4.70 -4.63
C TYR A 48 -8.93 3.24 -4.79
N GLU A 49 -8.13 2.24 -4.36
CA GLU A 49 -8.46 0.81 -4.56
C GLU A 49 -9.75 0.39 -3.82
N ASN A 50 -10.00 0.99 -2.66
CA ASN A 50 -11.20 0.73 -1.86
C ASN A 50 -12.29 1.79 -2.07
N CYS A 51 -12.14 2.68 -3.05
CA CYS A 51 -13.10 3.75 -3.26
C CYS A 51 -14.33 3.21 -3.97
N ASN A 52 -15.51 3.36 -3.36
CA ASN A 52 -16.75 2.89 -3.94
C ASN A 52 -17.09 3.74 -5.18
N PRO A 53 -17.23 3.14 -6.38
CA PRO A 53 -17.52 3.88 -7.60
C PRO A 53 -18.75 4.80 -7.49
N SER A 54 -19.76 4.38 -6.71
CA SER A 54 -20.98 5.14 -6.49
C SER A 54 -20.76 6.42 -5.67
N GLU A 55 -19.85 6.39 -4.69
CA GLU A 55 -19.51 7.57 -3.87
C GLU A 55 -18.73 8.59 -4.69
N ILE A 56 -17.81 8.12 -5.53
CA ILE A 56 -17.08 8.96 -6.47
C ILE A 56 -18.05 9.66 -7.42
N GLN A 57 -19.06 8.95 -7.92
CA GLN A 57 -20.04 9.52 -8.84
C GLN A 57 -20.94 10.57 -8.18
N ASN A 58 -21.34 10.35 -6.93
CA ASN A 58 -22.13 11.30 -6.15
C ASN A 58 -21.36 12.60 -5.85
N GLU A 59 -20.10 12.49 -5.39
CA GLU A 59 -19.27 13.67 -5.11
C GLU A 59 -18.91 14.44 -6.39
N ARG A 60 -18.76 13.76 -7.53
CA ARG A 60 -18.55 14.42 -8.84
C ARG A 60 -19.76 15.27 -9.27
N GLN A 61 -20.97 14.76 -9.10
CA GLN A 61 -22.20 15.52 -9.37
C GLN A 61 -22.30 16.75 -8.48
N LYS A 62 -21.97 16.60 -7.19
CA LYS A 62 -21.97 17.70 -6.22
C LYS A 62 -20.93 18.78 -6.54
N LEU A 63 -19.75 18.39 -7.04
CA LEU A 63 -18.68 19.31 -7.43
C LEU A 63 -18.87 19.91 -8.84
N SER A 64 -19.95 19.57 -9.55
CA SER A 64 -20.20 19.99 -10.95
C SER A 64 -19.02 19.69 -11.89
N LEU A 65 -18.29 18.60 -11.64
CA LEU A 65 -17.15 18.20 -12.47
C LEU A 65 -17.66 17.50 -13.73
N ASN A 66 -17.58 18.18 -14.86
CA ASN A 66 -17.76 17.55 -16.17
C ASN A 66 -16.52 16.74 -16.52
N ASP A 67 -16.72 15.46 -16.78
CA ASP A 67 -15.71 14.51 -17.21
C ASP A 67 -16.28 13.69 -18.37
N ASN A 68 -15.40 13.23 -19.25
CA ASN A 68 -15.79 12.54 -20.48
C ASN A 68 -16.06 11.03 -20.28
N PHE A 69 -15.90 10.51 -19.05
CA PHE A 69 -16.11 9.10 -18.67
C PHE A 69 -15.29 8.09 -19.48
N HIS A 70 -14.26 8.54 -20.19
CA HIS A 70 -13.43 7.71 -21.03
C HIS A 70 -12.01 7.69 -20.47
N THR A 71 -11.57 6.50 -20.07
CA THR A 71 -10.18 6.27 -19.66
C THR A 71 -9.26 6.62 -20.82
N VAL A 72 -8.40 7.61 -20.65
CA VAL A 72 -7.45 8.06 -21.71
C VAL A 72 -6.15 7.27 -21.73
N GLY A 73 -6.05 6.19 -20.94
CA GLY A 73 -4.89 5.30 -20.88
C GLY A 73 -3.64 5.91 -20.21
N LYS A 74 -3.77 7.09 -19.60
CA LYS A 74 -2.70 7.77 -18.83
C LYS A 74 -2.98 7.81 -17.33
N GLU A 75 -4.00 7.09 -16.89
CA GLU A 75 -4.50 7.12 -15.51
C GLU A 75 -3.78 6.12 -14.61
N ASN A 76 -3.06 5.16 -15.21
CA ASN A 76 -2.25 4.22 -14.44
C ASN A 76 -0.88 4.85 -14.15
N VAL A 77 -0.79 5.55 -13.01
CA VAL A 77 0.44 6.23 -12.55
C VAL A 77 1.44 5.24 -11.93
N TRP A 78 1.04 3.98 -11.75
CA TRP A 78 1.76 2.97 -10.96
C TRP A 78 2.17 1.72 -11.76
N ASP A 79 1.99 1.72 -13.09
CA ASP A 79 2.56 0.73 -14.02
C ASP A 79 3.95 1.15 -14.53
#